data_AF-A0A952YP06-F1
#
_entry.id   AF-A0A952YP06-F1
#
_cell.length_a   1.000
_cell.length_b   1.000
_cell.length_c   1.000
_cell.angle_alpha   90.00
_cell.angle_beta   90.00
_cell.angle_gamma   90.00
#
_symmetry.space_group_name_H-M   'P 1'
#
loop_
_entity.id
_entity.type
_entity.pdbx_description
1 polymer ?
#
loop_
_entity_poly.entity_id
_entity_poly.type
_entity_poly.pdbx_seq_one_letter_code
_entity_poly.pdbx_strand_id
1 'polypeptide(L)'
;MDWDVPPTEFSEYVTIKGASTTTLLEQSGDNGFNSANPLAPYFNYDPACLSPLDCTDSGPADHGAYFRFNFGTLAAGASYTFTIFYGAAPTEAAALAAIGSESIELYSLGQQSGDPTGGTPATFIFGFAGVGGTPVEPPGGGVPEPASLALLGLGLAALGGLRRRKQS
;
A
#
# COMPACT_ATOMS: atom_id res chain seq x y z
N MET A 1 8.56 -2.55 12.93
CA MET A 1 8.36 -1.11 13.21
C MET A 1 7.36 -1.05 14.32
N ASP A 2 7.70 -0.34 15.37
CA ASP A 2 6.81 -0.02 16.48
C ASP A 2 6.31 1.42 16.29
N TRP A 3 5.03 1.68 16.53
CA TRP A 3 4.41 2.95 16.12
C TRP A 3 4.37 4.01 17.23
N ASP A 4 4.08 3.62 18.49
CA ASP A 4 4.00 4.50 19.65
C ASP A 4 3.27 5.84 19.37
N VAL A 5 2.01 5.78 18.89
CA VAL A 5 1.38 6.98 18.28
C VAL A 5 0.77 7.93 19.33
N PRO A 6 1.22 9.20 19.42
CA PRO A 6 0.61 10.17 20.33
C PRO A 6 -0.82 10.55 19.93
N PRO A 7 -1.71 10.87 20.89
CA PRO A 7 -1.45 11.01 22.34
C PRO A 7 -1.76 9.74 23.14
N THR A 8 -1.84 8.58 22.48
CA THR A 8 -2.18 7.30 23.12
C THR A 8 -1.10 6.28 22.82
N GLU A 9 0.14 6.64 23.13
CA GLU A 9 1.29 5.76 22.95
C GLU A 9 1.02 4.39 23.60
N PHE A 10 1.46 3.31 22.96
CA PHE A 10 1.20 1.90 23.34
C PHE A 10 -0.28 1.47 23.20
N SER A 11 -1.09 2.26 22.49
CA SER A 11 -2.50 1.99 22.23
C SER A 11 -2.89 2.59 20.88
N GLU A 12 -2.30 2.02 19.84
CA GLU A 12 -2.48 2.46 18.47
C GLU A 12 -3.26 1.45 17.63
N TYR A 13 -3.74 1.93 16.49
CA TYR A 13 -4.31 1.13 15.44
C TYR A 13 -3.35 1.04 14.26
N VAL A 14 -3.33 -0.14 13.66
CA VAL A 14 -2.49 -0.50 12.52
C VAL A 14 -3.38 -0.85 11.33
N THR A 15 -3.22 -0.12 10.25
CA THR A 15 -3.75 -0.51 8.93
C THR A 15 -2.59 -1.03 8.09
N ILE A 16 -2.79 -2.13 7.35
CA ILE A 16 -1.83 -2.65 6.36
C ILE A 16 -2.57 -2.91 5.05
N LYS A 17 -2.11 -2.30 3.95
CA LYS A 17 -2.70 -2.45 2.61
C LYS A 17 -1.67 -2.74 1.55
N GLY A 18 -2.10 -3.45 0.51
CA GLY A 18 -1.25 -3.86 -0.62
C GLY A 18 -0.53 -5.20 -0.40
N ALA A 19 -0.71 -5.84 0.76
CA ALA A 19 -0.07 -7.12 1.07
C ALA A 19 -0.54 -8.21 0.10
N SER A 20 -1.83 -8.20 -0.24
CA SER A 20 -2.43 -9.16 -1.16
C SER A 20 -1.93 -9.09 -2.60
N THR A 21 -1.35 -7.96 -3.01
CA THR A 21 -0.87 -7.73 -4.39
C THR A 21 0.65 -7.74 -4.51
N THR A 22 1.38 -7.65 -3.39
CA THR A 22 2.83 -7.50 -3.39
C THR A 22 3.54 -8.83 -3.55
N THR A 23 4.04 -9.10 -4.75
CA THR A 23 4.61 -10.41 -5.10
C THR A 23 5.92 -10.77 -4.38
N LEU A 24 6.69 -9.78 -3.92
CA LEU A 24 7.93 -10.02 -3.19
C LEU A 24 7.74 -10.05 -1.66
N LEU A 25 6.50 -9.84 -1.18
CA LEU A 25 6.19 -9.91 0.23
C LEU A 25 6.07 -11.38 0.65
N GLU A 26 7.02 -11.83 1.45
CA GLU A 26 6.99 -13.18 2.01
C GLU A 26 6.10 -13.24 3.26
N GLN A 27 6.16 -12.20 4.09
CA GLN A 27 5.40 -12.14 5.34
C GLN A 27 5.11 -10.70 5.73
N SER A 28 3.90 -10.44 6.22
CA SER A 28 3.55 -9.19 6.91
C SER A 28 2.61 -9.45 8.06
N GLY A 29 2.54 -8.48 8.96
CA GLY A 29 1.44 -8.31 9.90
C GLY A 29 1.70 -7.21 10.95
N ASP A 30 0.83 -7.15 11.95
CA ASP A 30 0.70 -6.06 12.91
C ASP A 30 1.64 -6.17 14.14
N ASN A 31 2.44 -7.23 14.23
CA ASN A 31 3.42 -7.34 15.29
C ASN A 31 4.75 -6.69 14.90
N GLY A 32 4.88 -5.40 15.24
CA GLY A 32 6.07 -4.57 15.05
C GLY A 32 7.34 -5.04 15.76
N PHE A 33 7.21 -5.91 16.77
CA PHE A 33 8.28 -6.42 17.63
C PHE A 33 8.92 -7.72 17.14
N ASN A 34 8.46 -8.26 16.03
CA ASN A 34 9.10 -9.42 15.41
C ASN A 34 10.59 -9.16 15.12
N SER A 35 11.38 -10.23 15.16
CA SER A 35 12.82 -10.15 14.92
C SER A 35 13.14 -9.69 13.49
N ALA A 36 14.17 -8.86 13.36
CA ALA A 36 14.76 -8.52 12.06
C ALA A 36 15.50 -9.70 11.41
N ASN A 37 15.77 -10.79 12.14
CA ASN A 37 16.32 -12.01 11.56
C ASN A 37 15.24 -12.70 10.70
N PRO A 38 15.41 -12.79 9.36
CA PRO A 38 14.38 -13.37 8.49
C PRO A 38 14.16 -14.86 8.73
N LEU A 39 15.07 -15.56 9.42
CA LEU A 39 14.96 -16.98 9.77
C LEU A 39 14.35 -17.23 11.16
N ALA A 40 14.07 -16.16 11.93
CA ALA A 40 13.46 -16.31 13.24
C ALA A 40 11.98 -16.71 13.11
N PRO A 41 11.41 -17.35 14.15
CA PRO A 41 9.97 -17.53 14.25
C PRO A 41 9.24 -16.19 14.14
N TYR A 42 8.12 -16.22 13.44
CA TYR A 42 7.26 -15.08 13.21
C TYR A 42 5.95 -15.27 13.97
N PHE A 43 5.44 -14.20 14.57
CA PHE A 43 4.16 -14.19 15.27
C PHE A 43 3.36 -12.95 14.88
N ASN A 44 2.04 -13.07 14.79
CA ASN A 44 1.14 -11.95 14.52
C ASN A 44 0.12 -11.79 15.64
N TYR A 45 -0.32 -10.55 15.93
CA TYR A 45 -1.32 -10.31 16.96
C TYR A 45 -2.72 -10.56 16.42
N ASP A 46 -3.12 -9.88 15.34
CA ASP A 46 -4.40 -10.09 14.69
C ASP A 46 -4.28 -11.05 13.48
N PRO A 47 -4.89 -12.24 13.50
CA PRO A 47 -4.92 -13.12 12.33
C PRO A 47 -5.44 -12.46 11.04
N ALA A 48 -6.25 -11.40 11.12
CA ALA A 48 -6.74 -10.65 9.97
C ALA A 48 -5.66 -9.78 9.31
N CYS A 49 -4.59 -9.43 10.02
CA CYS A 49 -3.42 -8.70 9.47
C CYS A 49 -2.33 -9.61 8.90
N LEU A 50 -2.52 -10.94 8.94
CA LEU A 50 -1.52 -11.87 8.46
C LEU A 50 -1.47 -11.88 6.93
N SER A 51 -0.29 -11.65 6.34
CA SER A 51 -0.07 -11.82 4.88
C SER A 51 -0.68 -13.14 4.37
N PRO A 52 -1.35 -13.15 3.21
CA PRO A 52 -1.46 -12.05 2.23
C PRO A 52 -2.61 -11.08 2.49
N LEU A 53 -3.23 -11.10 3.67
CA LEU A 53 -4.40 -10.29 3.95
C LEU A 53 -4.02 -8.84 4.21
N ASP A 54 -4.89 -7.96 3.72
CA ASP A 54 -4.94 -6.56 4.09
C ASP A 54 -5.83 -6.41 5.32
N CYS A 55 -5.44 -5.54 6.26
CA CYS A 55 -6.24 -5.23 7.43
C CYS A 55 -6.45 -3.71 7.57
N THR A 56 -7.47 -3.35 8.33
CA THR A 56 -7.79 -1.96 8.66
C THR A 56 -8.01 -1.90 10.16
N ASP A 57 -7.37 -0.92 10.80
CA ASP A 57 -7.53 -0.61 12.21
C ASP A 57 -7.43 -1.86 13.11
N SER A 58 -6.37 -2.66 12.96
CA SER A 58 -6.03 -3.68 13.96
C SER A 58 -5.56 -2.98 15.23
N GLY A 59 -6.08 -3.41 16.39
CA GLY A 59 -5.84 -2.79 17.67
C GLY A 59 -7.15 -2.47 18.42
N PRO A 60 -7.11 -1.59 19.43
CA PRO A 60 -5.93 -0.85 19.89
C PRO A 60 -5.01 -1.76 20.72
N ALA A 61 -3.71 -1.68 20.50
CA ALA A 61 -2.69 -2.40 21.26
C ALA A 61 -1.36 -1.64 21.22
N ASP A 62 -0.39 -2.14 21.98
CA ASP A 62 1.03 -1.80 21.84
C ASP A 62 1.63 -2.71 20.77
N HIS A 63 1.82 -2.18 19.57
CA HIS A 63 2.17 -2.94 18.37
C HIS A 63 2.56 -2.06 17.17
N GLY A 64 2.67 -2.65 15.98
CA GLY A 64 3.13 -1.89 14.83
C GLY A 64 3.05 -2.62 13.50
N ALA A 65 4.09 -2.56 12.69
CA ALA A 65 4.09 -3.22 11.39
C ALA A 65 5.37 -4.01 11.15
N TYR A 66 5.20 -5.19 10.56
CA TYR A 66 6.30 -6.05 10.11
C TYR A 66 6.12 -6.38 8.64
N PHE A 67 7.22 -6.31 7.89
CA PHE A 67 7.31 -6.70 6.49
C PHE A 67 8.62 -7.45 6.26
N ARG A 68 8.53 -8.66 5.73
CA ARG A 68 9.67 -9.47 5.27
C ARG A 68 9.53 -9.70 3.77
N PHE A 69 10.56 -9.27 3.03
CA PHE A 69 10.62 -9.42 1.59
C PHE A 69 11.56 -10.57 1.21
N ASN A 70 11.20 -11.26 0.13
CA ASN A 70 12.08 -12.21 -0.54
C ASN A 70 12.35 -11.72 -1.97
N PHE A 71 13.53 -11.14 -2.18
CA PHE A 71 13.96 -10.62 -3.48
C PHE A 71 14.53 -11.71 -4.42
N GLY A 72 14.41 -12.98 -4.03
CA GLY A 72 14.95 -14.11 -4.77
C GLY A 72 16.48 -14.18 -4.75
N THR A 73 17.05 -14.94 -5.68
CA THR A 73 18.51 -15.06 -5.83
C THR A 73 19.02 -13.94 -6.73
N LEU A 74 19.92 -13.12 -6.19
CA LEU A 74 20.66 -12.13 -6.97
C LEU A 74 21.95 -12.74 -7.49
N ALA A 75 22.18 -12.63 -8.80
CA ALA A 75 23.44 -13.04 -9.42
C ALA A 75 24.61 -12.18 -8.92
N ALA A 76 25.84 -12.66 -9.11
CA ALA A 76 27.04 -11.90 -8.77
C ALA A 76 27.06 -10.55 -9.50
N GLY A 77 27.17 -9.45 -8.73
CA GLY A 77 27.15 -8.08 -9.26
C GLY A 77 25.77 -7.52 -9.57
N ALA A 78 24.69 -8.30 -9.41
CA ALA A 78 23.33 -7.78 -9.52
C ALA A 78 22.96 -6.95 -8.28
N SER A 79 22.00 -6.05 -8.45
CA SER A 79 21.42 -5.25 -7.36
C SER A 79 19.91 -5.22 -7.52
N TYR A 80 19.21 -5.14 -6.38
CA TYR A 80 17.78 -4.87 -6.33
C TYR A 80 17.58 -3.54 -5.62
N THR A 81 16.71 -2.68 -6.15
CA THR A 81 16.44 -1.35 -5.59
C THR A 81 14.95 -1.21 -5.38
N PHE A 82 14.58 -0.79 -4.18
CA PHE A 82 13.23 -0.43 -3.78
C PHE A 82 13.32 0.79 -2.88
N THR A 83 12.20 1.48 -2.70
CA THR A 83 12.11 2.70 -1.90
C THR A 83 11.30 2.43 -0.65
N ILE A 84 11.77 2.96 0.48
CA ILE A 84 11.05 2.94 1.74
C ILE A 84 10.65 4.39 2.08
N PHE A 85 9.41 4.58 2.46
CA PHE A 85 8.84 5.88 2.81
C PHE A 85 8.49 5.90 4.28
N TYR A 86 8.84 7.01 4.94
CA TYR A 86 8.41 7.35 6.29
C TYR A 86 7.81 8.75 6.25
N GLY A 87 6.60 8.91 6.76
CA GLY A 87 5.91 10.19 6.70
C GLY A 87 4.80 10.30 7.74
N ALA A 88 4.19 11.48 7.81
CA ALA A 88 3.02 11.75 8.62
C ALA A 88 2.13 12.75 7.91
N ALA A 89 0.82 12.65 8.12
CA ALA A 89 -0.17 13.59 7.61
C ALA A 89 -1.21 13.92 8.69
N PRO A 90 -1.94 15.05 8.60
CA PRO A 90 -2.89 15.45 9.64
C PRO A 90 -4.13 14.56 9.78
N THR A 91 -4.42 13.72 8.78
CA THR A 91 -5.59 12.83 8.70
C THR A 91 -5.24 11.59 7.90
N GLU A 92 -6.04 10.53 8.01
CA GLU A 92 -5.89 9.34 7.17
C GLU A 92 -6.06 9.69 5.69
N ALA A 93 -7.07 10.48 5.36
CA ALA A 93 -7.34 10.88 3.97
C ALA A 93 -6.14 11.62 3.34
N ALA A 94 -5.48 12.49 4.11
CA ALA A 94 -4.27 13.16 3.65
C ALA A 94 -3.08 12.19 3.51
N ALA A 95 -2.97 11.20 4.39
CA ALA A 95 -1.95 10.16 4.28
C ALA A 95 -2.15 9.30 3.02
N LEU A 96 -3.39 8.87 2.74
CA LEU A 96 -3.73 8.10 1.54
C LEU A 96 -3.48 8.89 0.25
N ALA A 97 -3.74 10.20 0.25
CA ALA A 97 -3.41 11.06 -0.89
C ALA A 97 -1.89 11.11 -1.15
N ALA A 98 -1.08 11.22 -0.08
CA ALA A 98 0.38 11.20 -0.19
C ALA A 98 0.93 9.83 -0.66
N ILE A 99 0.34 8.72 -0.17
CA ILE A 99 0.66 7.36 -0.62
C ILE A 99 0.44 7.23 -2.12
N GLY A 100 -0.71 7.69 -2.61
CA GLY A 100 -1.03 7.67 -4.03
C GLY A 100 -0.10 8.54 -4.88
N SER A 101 0.30 9.73 -4.40
CA SER A 101 1.22 10.59 -5.16
C SER A 101 2.62 10.02 -5.30
N GLU A 102 3.06 9.22 -4.33
CA GLU A 102 4.39 8.59 -4.32
C GLU A 102 4.38 7.18 -4.94
N SER A 103 3.24 6.71 -5.48
CA SER A 103 3.08 5.38 -6.07
C SER A 103 3.48 4.25 -5.11
N ILE A 104 3.16 4.39 -3.83
CA ILE A 104 3.44 3.37 -2.82
C ILE A 104 2.55 2.15 -3.08
N GLU A 105 3.17 0.97 -3.08
CA GLU A 105 2.54 -0.32 -3.42
C GLU A 105 2.04 -1.08 -2.18
N LEU A 106 2.77 -0.96 -1.08
CA LEU A 106 2.54 -1.63 0.18
C LEU A 106 2.78 -0.64 1.30
N TYR A 107 1.87 -0.54 2.27
CA TYR A 107 2.06 0.36 3.39
C TYR A 107 1.44 -0.14 4.69
N SER A 108 1.90 0.47 5.78
CA SER A 108 1.20 0.52 7.04
C SER A 108 0.87 1.97 7.43
N LEU A 109 -0.29 2.16 8.06
CA LEU A 109 -0.62 3.37 8.81
C LEU A 109 -0.58 3.08 10.31
N GLY A 110 -0.10 4.07 11.07
CA GLY A 110 -0.18 4.10 12.52
C GLY A 110 -1.04 5.29 12.98
N GLN A 111 -2.03 5.02 13.81
CA GLN A 111 -2.99 6.01 14.32
C GLN A 111 -3.25 5.82 15.82
N GLN A 112 -3.45 6.92 16.52
CA GLN A 112 -3.84 6.91 17.94
C GLN A 112 -5.27 6.37 18.14
N SER A 113 -5.58 5.83 19.33
CA SER A 113 -6.82 5.07 19.57
C SER A 113 -8.12 5.88 19.67
N GLY A 114 -8.04 7.18 19.89
CA GLY A 114 -9.19 8.06 20.02
C GLY A 114 -9.89 8.43 18.71
N ASP A 115 -9.22 8.29 17.56
CA ASP A 115 -9.79 8.53 16.23
C ASP A 115 -9.04 7.72 15.15
N PRO A 116 -9.14 6.38 15.15
CA PRO A 116 -8.46 5.55 14.16
C PRO A 116 -8.97 5.81 12.74
N THR A 117 -10.28 5.85 12.53
CA THR A 117 -10.86 6.00 11.19
C THR A 117 -10.63 7.39 10.58
N GLY A 118 -10.60 8.46 11.39
CA GLY A 118 -10.26 9.81 10.90
C GLY A 118 -8.75 10.03 10.81
N GLY A 119 -7.99 9.32 11.66
CA GLY A 119 -6.54 9.42 11.73
C GLY A 119 -6.06 10.77 12.26
N THR A 120 -6.84 11.41 13.13
CA THR A 120 -6.47 12.70 13.74
C THR A 120 -5.81 12.49 15.12
N PRO A 121 -4.97 13.41 15.60
CA PRO A 121 -4.47 14.61 14.93
C PRO A 121 -3.39 14.33 13.87
N ALA A 122 -2.90 13.08 13.79
CA ALA A 122 -1.92 12.66 12.83
C ALA A 122 -2.08 11.18 12.48
N THR A 123 -1.82 10.86 11.21
CA THR A 123 -1.65 9.51 10.69
C THR A 123 -0.23 9.36 10.19
N PHE A 124 0.48 8.35 10.68
CA PHE A 124 1.85 8.05 10.29
C PHE A 124 1.86 7.01 9.17
N ILE A 125 2.87 7.08 8.29
CA ILE A 125 2.97 6.29 7.08
C ILE A 125 4.31 5.56 7.07
N PHE A 126 4.25 4.25 6.82
CA PHE A 126 5.41 3.42 6.50
C PHE A 126 5.13 2.66 5.22
N GLY A 127 5.80 3.01 4.14
CA GLY A 127 5.45 2.54 2.79
C GLY A 127 6.62 2.01 1.99
N PHE A 128 6.31 1.25 0.94
CA PHE A 128 7.27 0.64 0.03
C PHE A 128 6.82 0.81 -1.43
N ALA A 129 7.78 1.09 -2.31
CA ALA A 129 7.59 1.06 -3.77
C ALA A 129 8.73 0.28 -4.43
N GLY A 130 8.46 -0.37 -5.56
CA GLY A 130 9.39 -1.30 -6.20
C GLY A 130 9.51 -2.60 -5.42
N VAL A 131 8.44 -3.08 -4.80
CA VAL A 131 8.38 -4.39 -4.10
C VAL A 131 7.48 -5.39 -4.84
N GLY A 132 7.07 -5.05 -6.05
CA GLY A 132 6.30 -5.95 -6.92
C GLY A 132 4.82 -5.99 -6.57
N GLY A 133 4.31 -4.95 -5.90
CA GLY A 133 2.88 -4.73 -5.72
C GLY A 133 2.31 -3.79 -6.78
N THR A 134 1.00 -3.54 -6.70
CA THR A 134 0.34 -2.51 -7.51
C THR A 134 0.27 -1.21 -6.73
N PRO A 135 0.68 -0.06 -7.29
CA PRO A 135 0.54 1.23 -6.62
C PRO A 135 -0.89 1.46 -6.13
N VAL A 136 -1.03 1.95 -4.91
CA VAL A 136 -2.34 2.24 -4.34
C VAL A 136 -2.82 3.57 -4.90
N GLU A 137 -3.94 3.53 -5.61
CA GLU A 137 -4.53 4.74 -6.21
C GLU A 137 -5.14 5.65 -5.13
N PRO A 138 -4.91 6.97 -5.22
CA PRO A 138 -5.49 7.90 -4.26
C PRO A 138 -7.03 7.90 -4.33
N PRO A 139 -7.73 8.13 -3.20
CA PRO A 139 -9.19 8.20 -3.19
C PRO A 139 -9.69 9.30 -4.15
N GLY A 140 -10.47 8.92 -5.18
CA GLY A 140 -11.00 9.84 -6.20
C GLY A 140 -10.09 10.07 -7.40
N GLY A 141 -8.90 9.49 -7.43
CA GLY A 141 -7.92 9.57 -8.51
C GLY A 141 -8.10 8.49 -9.57
N GLY A 142 -9.33 8.16 -9.96
CA GLY A 142 -9.55 7.29 -11.12
C GLY A 142 -8.81 7.90 -12.31
N VAL A 143 -7.66 7.33 -12.66
CA VAL A 143 -6.89 7.71 -13.84
C VAL A 143 -7.89 7.73 -14.99
N PRO A 144 -8.17 8.87 -15.64
CA PRO A 144 -9.02 8.88 -16.81
C PRO A 144 -8.42 7.88 -17.78
N GLU A 145 -9.20 6.89 -18.21
CA GLU A 145 -8.70 5.88 -19.15
C GLU A 145 -7.93 6.58 -20.26
N PRO A 146 -6.72 6.10 -20.59
CA PRO A 146 -5.78 6.88 -21.38
C PRO A 146 -6.47 7.29 -22.68
N ALA A 147 -6.34 8.56 -23.06
CA ALA A 147 -7.03 9.14 -24.22
C ALA A 147 -6.85 8.35 -25.52
N SER A 148 -5.88 7.44 -25.57
CA SER A 148 -5.71 6.41 -26.59
C SER A 148 -6.92 5.48 -26.76
N LEU A 149 -7.67 5.12 -25.71
CA LEU A 149 -8.92 4.34 -25.84
C LEU A 149 -10.05 5.16 -26.45
N ALA A 150 -10.17 6.43 -26.05
CA ALA A 150 -11.10 7.36 -26.69
C ALA A 150 -10.74 7.62 -28.16
N LEU A 151 -9.45 7.79 -28.48
CA LEU A 151 -8.94 7.95 -29.85
C LEU A 151 -9.13 6.68 -30.68
N LEU A 152 -8.95 5.49 -30.10
CA LEU A 152 -9.20 4.21 -30.77
C LEU A 152 -10.69 4.04 -31.08
N GLY A 153 -11.57 4.37 -30.12
CA GLY A 153 -13.02 4.36 -30.30
C GLY A 153 -13.49 5.32 -31.40
N LEU A 154 -12.96 6.55 -31.40
CA LEU A 154 -13.23 7.54 -32.45
C LEU A 154 -12.70 7.10 -33.82
N GLY A 155 -11.51 6.49 -33.86
CA GLY A 155 -10.91 5.92 -35.08
C GLY A 155 -11.76 4.80 -35.68
N LEU A 156 -12.24 3.86 -34.86
CA LEU A 156 -13.12 2.77 -35.27
C LEU A 156 -14.48 3.26 -35.77
N ALA A 157 -15.06 4.27 -35.11
CA ALA A 157 -16.32 4.88 -35.53
C ALA A 157 -16.18 5.60 -36.89
N ALA A 158 -15.08 6.34 -37.09
CA ALA A 158 -14.79 7.00 -38.37
C ALA A 158 -14.59 5.98 -39.52
N LEU A 159 -13.88 4.88 -39.26
CA LEU A 159 -13.69 3.77 -40.22
C LEU A 159 -15.02 3.09 -40.57
N GLY A 160 -15.90 2.87 -39.60
CA GLY A 160 -17.25 2.32 -39.82
C GLY A 160 -18.14 3.24 -40.66
N GLY A 161 -18.09 4.56 -40.40
CA GLY A 161 -18.83 5.56 -41.17
C GLY A 161 -18.37 5.67 -42.62
N LEU A 162 -17.05 5.63 -42.85
CA LEU A 162 -16.47 5.64 -44.20
C LEU A 162 -16.84 4.37 -44.99
N ARG A 163 -16.91 3.21 -44.33
CA ARG A 163 -17.30 1.94 -44.98
C ARG A 163 -18.77 1.93 -45.42
N ARG A 164 -19.68 2.48 -44.62
CA ARG A 164 -21.11 2.60 -44.97
C ARG A 164 -21.36 3.51 -46.19
N ARG A 165 -20.62 4.61 -46.28
CA ARG A 165 -20.72 5.55 -47.43
C ARG A 165 -20.24 4.97 -48.76
N LYS A 166 -19.37 3.94 -48.75
CA LYS A 166 -18.92 3.25 -49.97
C LYS A 166 -19.89 2.16 -50.45
N GLN A 167 -20.86 1.77 -49.62
CA GLN A 167 -21.85 0.73 -49.94
C GLN A 167 -23.25 1.31 -50.25
N SER A 168 -23.38 2.65 -50.28
CA SER A 168 -24.59 3.37 -50.70
C SER A 168 -24.41 3.99 -52.08
#